data_AF-A0A5B8Z6T1-F1
#
_entry.id   AF-A0A5B8Z6T1-F1
#
_cell.length_a   1.000
_cell.length_b   1.000
_cell.length_c   1.000
_cell.angle_alpha   90.00
_cell.angle_beta   90.00
_cell.angle_gamma   90.00
#
_symmetry.space_group_name_H-M   'P 1'
#
loop_
_entity.id
_entity.type
_entity.pdbx_description
1 polymer ?
#
loop_
_entity_poly.entity_id
_entity_poly.type
_entity_poly.pdbx_seq_one_letter_code
_entity_poly.pdbx_strand_id
1 'polypeptide(L)'
;MKIFSEKGLTLIEVLATLTISFIIFGSIYGVFISVNKNYTGLTEKNNLSQEANIIITTIKKYYLANSEFILKYNEDKETVFIGKNDSEPLIALTDQNIKIEEFLACKEEITGMNKKKCEDEDKYENITTWEPLYLKITLSNKKGQKYNIDTMINKY
;
A
#
# COMPACT_ATOMS: atom_id res chain seq x y z
N MET A 1 -72.60 3.28 25.87
CA MET A 1 -71.40 3.86 26.50
C MET A 1 -70.24 2.91 26.24
N LYS A 2 -69.28 3.28 25.39
CA LYS A 2 -68.11 2.43 25.05
C LYS A 2 -66.98 2.78 26.01
N ILE A 3 -66.64 1.86 26.90
CA ILE A 3 -65.51 2.03 27.83
C ILE A 3 -64.24 1.64 27.07
N PHE A 4 -63.38 2.60 26.78
CA PHE A 4 -62.05 2.34 26.26
C PHE A 4 -61.19 1.80 27.41
N SER A 5 -60.75 0.54 27.29
CA SER A 5 -59.80 -0.05 28.23
C SER A 5 -58.41 0.51 27.94
N GLU A 6 -57.97 1.49 28.73
CA GLU A 6 -56.57 1.91 28.74
C GLU A 6 -55.76 0.90 29.55
N LYS A 7 -55.25 -0.13 28.87
CA LYS A 7 -54.26 -1.04 29.48
C LYS A 7 -52.92 -0.32 29.50
N GLY A 8 -52.49 0.11 30.69
CA GLY A 8 -51.17 0.70 30.88
C GLY A 8 -50.04 -0.29 30.54
N LEU A 9 -48.89 0.24 30.10
CA LEU A 9 -47.67 -0.54 29.86
C LEU A 9 -47.29 -1.29 31.13
N THR A 10 -47.21 -2.61 31.03
CA THR A 10 -46.76 -3.44 32.17
C THR A 10 -45.24 -3.40 32.27
N LEU A 11 -44.71 -3.42 33.50
CA LEU A 11 -43.26 -3.37 33.75
C LEU A 11 -42.51 -4.51 33.02
N ILE A 12 -43.14 -5.69 32.95
CA ILE A 12 -42.59 -6.87 32.28
C ILE A 12 -42.46 -6.67 30.76
N GLU A 13 -43.41 -5.97 30.15
CA GLU A 13 -43.45 -5.70 28.72
C GLU A 13 -42.41 -4.64 28.33
N VAL A 14 -42.20 -3.63 29.18
CA VAL A 14 -41.09 -2.68 29.04
C VAL A 14 -39.75 -3.38 29.22
N LEU A 15 -39.60 -4.27 30.21
CA LEU A 15 -38.36 -4.99 30.43
C LEU A 15 -38.02 -5.92 29.26
N ALA A 16 -39.01 -6.68 28.78
CA ALA A 16 -38.83 -7.59 27.64
C ALA A 16 -38.42 -6.85 26.36
N THR A 17 -39.09 -5.73 26.05
CA THR A 17 -38.75 -4.90 24.88
C THR A 17 -37.35 -4.29 25.00
N LEU A 18 -36.95 -3.85 26.20
CA LEU A 18 -35.61 -3.33 26.46
C LEU A 18 -34.54 -4.43 26.30
N THR A 19 -34.78 -5.63 26.83
CA THR A 19 -33.87 -6.77 26.71
C THR A 19 -33.67 -7.18 25.25
N ILE A 20 -34.75 -7.30 24.48
CA ILE A 20 -34.69 -7.62 23.05
C ILE A 20 -33.92 -6.53 22.30
N SER A 21 -34.19 -5.26 22.61
CA SER A 21 -33.48 -4.12 21.99
C SER A 21 -31.98 -4.16 22.28
N PHE A 22 -31.57 -4.47 23.52
CA PHE A 22 -30.15 -4.59 23.87
C PHE A 22 -29.44 -5.72 23.11
N ILE A 23 -30.10 -6.86 22.93
CA ILE A 23 -29.55 -7.98 22.14
C ILE A 23 -29.37 -7.54 20.68
N ILE A 24 -30.36 -6.85 20.11
CA ILE A 24 -30.31 -6.36 18.73
C ILE A 24 -29.21 -5.32 18.57
N PHE A 25 -29.18 -4.27 19.40
CA PHE A 25 -28.18 -3.21 19.32
C PHE A 25 -26.76 -3.70 19.61
N GLY A 26 -26.59 -4.60 20.59
CA GLY A 26 -25.29 -5.22 20.86
C GLY A 26 -24.76 -5.97 19.64
N SER A 27 -25.63 -6.71 18.95
CA SER A 27 -25.28 -7.45 17.73
C SER A 27 -24.91 -6.50 16.58
N ILE A 28 -25.70 -5.45 16.35
CA ILE A 28 -25.44 -4.44 15.32
C ILE A 28 -24.10 -3.74 15.57
N TYR A 29 -23.85 -3.35 16.83
CA TYR A 29 -22.63 -2.63 17.21
C TYR A 29 -21.38 -3.49 17.03
N GLY A 30 -21.46 -4.78 17.38
CA GLY A 30 -20.38 -5.74 17.17
C GLY A 30 -20.01 -5.88 15.69
N VAL A 31 -21.01 -6.03 14.81
CA VAL A 31 -20.80 -6.09 13.36
C VAL A 31 -20.22 -4.79 12.83
N PHE A 32 -20.77 -3.64 13.25
CA PHE A 32 -20.33 -2.32 12.81
C PHE A 32 -18.84 -2.07 13.12
N ILE A 33 -18.39 -2.38 14.34
CA ILE A 33 -16.98 -2.24 14.72
C ILE A 33 -16.10 -3.16 13.87
N SER A 34 -16.51 -4.41 13.67
CA SER A 34 -15.75 -5.39 12.90
C SER A 34 -15.57 -4.92 11.45
N VAL A 35 -16.66 -4.49 10.81
CA VAL A 35 -16.64 -3.96 9.44
C VAL A 35 -15.73 -2.74 9.33
N ASN A 36 -15.82 -1.79 10.27
CA ASN A 36 -15.03 -0.56 10.20
C ASN A 36 -13.51 -0.83 10.36
N LYS A 37 -13.14 -1.75 11.27
CA LYS A 37 -11.74 -2.18 11.44
C LYS A 37 -11.19 -2.83 10.17
N ASN A 38 -11.96 -3.74 9.58
CA ASN A 38 -11.56 -4.42 8.35
C ASN A 38 -11.46 -3.46 7.16
N TYR A 39 -12.42 -2.54 7.04
CA TYR A 39 -12.43 -1.54 5.98
C TYR A 39 -11.19 -0.63 6.01
N THR A 40 -10.79 -0.18 7.21
CA THR A 40 -9.60 0.64 7.38
C THR A 40 -8.35 -0.13 6.96
N GLY A 41 -8.20 -1.38 7.37
CA GLY A 41 -7.06 -2.22 6.98
C GLY A 41 -6.97 -2.47 5.48
N LEU A 42 -8.12 -2.71 4.83
CA LEU A 42 -8.21 -2.90 3.38
C LEU A 42 -7.85 -1.63 2.60
N THR A 43 -8.37 -0.48 3.03
CA THR A 43 -8.11 0.81 2.38
C THR A 43 -6.62 1.13 2.38
N GLU A 44 -5.95 0.96 3.51
CA GLU A 44 -4.51 1.21 3.62
C GLU A 44 -3.67 0.27 2.75
N LYS A 45 -4.01 -1.02 2.70
CA LYS A 45 -3.34 -1.98 1.81
C LYS A 45 -3.54 -1.61 0.34
N ASN A 46 -4.73 -1.14 -0.01
CA ASN A 46 -5.03 -0.71 -1.37
C ASN A 46 -4.23 0.54 -1.75
N ASN A 47 -4.09 1.51 -0.83
CA ASN A 47 -3.26 2.70 -1.04
C ASN A 47 -1.79 2.33 -1.27
N LEU A 48 -1.23 1.43 -0.46
CA LEU A 48 0.15 0.94 -0.64
C LEU A 48 0.32 0.23 -1.99
N SER A 49 -0.65 -0.58 -2.41
CA SER A 49 -0.61 -1.25 -3.71
C SER A 49 -0.70 -0.27 -4.88
N GLN A 50 -1.54 0.76 -4.77
CA GLN A 50 -1.63 1.83 -5.78
C GLN A 50 -0.32 2.60 -5.90
N GLU A 51 0.29 2.96 -4.77
CA GLU A 51 1.59 3.65 -4.77
C GLU A 51 2.67 2.79 -5.44
N ALA A 52 2.76 1.51 -5.08
CA ALA A 52 3.69 0.57 -5.71
C ALA A 52 3.50 0.50 -7.23
N ASN A 53 2.25 0.47 -7.69
CA ASN A 53 1.93 0.46 -9.11
C ASN A 53 2.30 1.78 -9.81
N ILE A 54 2.14 2.93 -9.15
CA ILE A 54 2.58 4.23 -9.66
C ILE A 54 4.10 4.25 -9.81
N ILE A 55 4.84 3.78 -8.81
CA ILE A 55 6.31 3.68 -8.84
C ILE A 55 6.75 2.81 -10.03
N ILE A 56 6.25 1.58 -10.11
CA ILE A 56 6.59 0.63 -11.19
C ILE A 56 6.23 1.20 -12.56
N THR A 57 5.04 1.78 -12.70
CA THR A 57 4.60 2.36 -13.97
C THR A 57 5.48 3.53 -14.38
N THR A 58 5.93 4.35 -13.42
CA THR A 58 6.85 5.46 -13.69
C THR A 58 8.21 4.94 -14.14
N ILE A 59 8.78 3.95 -13.44
CA ILE A 59 10.04 3.30 -13.85
C ILE A 59 9.90 2.69 -15.24
N LYS A 60 8.81 1.96 -15.51
CA LYS A 60 8.51 1.37 -16.81
C LYS A 60 8.42 2.42 -17.92
N LYS A 61 7.77 3.56 -17.67
CA LYS A 61 7.71 4.65 -18.64
C LYS A 61 9.10 5.18 -18.99
N TYR A 62 9.96 5.38 -17.99
CA TYR A 62 11.35 5.82 -18.21
C TYR A 62 12.17 4.77 -18.95
N TYR A 63 12.02 3.50 -18.58
CA TYR A 63 12.70 2.37 -19.21
C TYR A 63 12.29 2.18 -20.69
N LEU A 64 11.03 2.44 -21.03
CA LEU A 64 10.56 2.36 -22.43
C LEU A 64 10.99 3.59 -23.25
N ALA A 65 10.94 4.78 -22.65
CA ALA A 65 11.17 6.05 -23.34
C ALA A 65 12.66 6.36 -23.59
N ASN A 66 13.55 5.88 -22.73
CA ASN A 66 14.98 6.19 -22.82
C ASN A 66 15.79 4.93 -23.17
N SER A 67 17.02 5.11 -23.66
CA SER A 67 18.00 4.02 -23.79
C SER A 67 18.65 3.70 -22.45
N GLU A 68 18.80 4.73 -21.63
CA GLU A 68 19.50 4.78 -20.35
C GLU A 68 18.80 5.76 -19.41
N PHE A 69 18.75 5.45 -18.12
CA PHE A 69 18.16 6.30 -17.09
C PHE A 69 18.74 5.95 -15.72
N ILE A 70 18.57 6.83 -14.74
CA ILE A 70 19.13 6.68 -13.41
C ILE A 70 18.03 6.33 -12.42
N LEU A 71 18.27 5.28 -11.62
CA LEU A 71 17.54 5.04 -10.37
C LEU A 71 18.48 5.22 -9.20
N LYS A 72 18.00 5.93 -8.17
CA LYS A 72 18.74 6.12 -6.93
C LYS A 72 17.83 5.87 -5.75
N TYR A 73 18.17 4.90 -4.94
CA TYR A 73 17.58 4.75 -3.62
C TYR A 73 18.35 5.61 -2.61
N ASN A 74 17.62 6.30 -1.73
CA ASN A 74 18.20 7.04 -0.62
C ASN A 74 17.68 6.44 0.67
N GLU A 75 18.55 5.76 1.41
CA GLU A 75 18.21 5.12 2.69
C GLU A 75 17.79 6.14 3.75
N ASP A 76 18.49 7.27 3.86
CA ASP A 76 18.18 8.32 4.86
C ASP A 76 16.78 8.90 4.69
N LYS A 77 16.34 9.03 3.43
CA LYS A 77 15.04 9.59 3.07
C LYS A 77 13.99 8.52 2.82
N GLU A 78 14.37 7.24 2.79
CA GLU A 78 13.49 6.10 2.46
C GLU A 78 12.69 6.36 1.16
N THR A 79 13.33 6.99 0.17
CA THR A 79 12.71 7.41 -1.10
C THR A 79 13.58 6.99 -2.27
N VAL A 80 12.94 6.63 -3.39
CA VAL A 80 13.62 6.36 -4.65
C VAL A 80 13.45 7.54 -5.58
N PHE A 81 14.52 7.86 -6.28
CA PHE A 81 14.59 8.93 -7.25
C PHE A 81 14.84 8.36 -8.64
N ILE A 82 14.20 8.98 -9.64
CA ILE A 82 14.41 8.65 -11.06
C ILE A 82 14.83 9.88 -11.85
N GLY A 83 15.72 9.71 -12.81
CA GLY A 83 16.14 10.78 -13.71
C GLY A 83 16.66 10.24 -15.03
N LYS A 84 16.81 11.13 -16.01
CA LYS A 84 17.35 10.76 -17.33
C LYS A 84 18.89 10.74 -17.32
N ASN A 85 19.50 11.66 -16.58
CA ASN A 85 20.94 11.82 -16.44
C ASN A 85 21.23 12.59 -15.14
N ASP A 86 22.50 12.65 -14.71
CA ASP A 86 22.93 13.35 -13.48
C ASP A 86 22.77 14.88 -13.55
N SER A 87 22.48 15.44 -14.72
CA SER A 87 22.35 16.88 -14.94
C SER A 87 20.90 17.38 -14.83
N GLU A 88 19.92 16.48 -14.88
CA GLU A 88 18.51 16.78 -14.77
C GLU A 88 18.01 16.56 -13.33
N PRO A 89 17.01 17.34 -12.87
CA PRO A 89 16.46 17.16 -11.53
C PRO A 89 15.85 15.77 -11.39
N LEU A 90 16.32 15.04 -10.39
CA LEU A 90 15.76 13.76 -10.02
C LEU A 90 14.36 13.91 -9.43
N ILE A 91 13.44 13.05 -9.87
CA ILE A 91 12.05 13.02 -9.41
C ILE A 91 11.91 11.95 -8.33
N ALA A 92 11.42 12.33 -7.15
CA ALA A 92 11.06 11.37 -6.11
C ALA A 92 9.85 10.54 -6.56
N LEU A 93 9.94 9.22 -6.42
CA LEU A 93 8.89 8.27 -6.83
C LEU A 93 7.84 8.02 -5.74
N THR A 94 8.01 8.58 -4.55
CA THR A 94 7.18 8.29 -3.37
C THR A 94 6.53 9.53 -2.79
N ASP A 95 5.30 9.42 -2.34
CA ASP A 95 4.66 10.43 -1.49
C ASP A 95 5.24 10.46 -0.06
N GLN A 96 5.17 11.60 0.63
CA GLN A 96 5.72 11.85 1.97
C GLN A 96 5.11 10.98 3.09
N ASN A 97 4.04 10.24 2.78
CA ASN A 97 3.34 9.39 3.74
C ASN A 97 3.70 7.91 3.64
N ILE A 98 4.48 7.53 2.64
CA ILE A 98 4.87 6.15 2.36
C ILE A 98 6.40 6.08 2.33
N LYS A 99 6.94 5.07 3.01
CA LYS A 99 8.37 4.81 3.12
C LYS A 99 8.71 3.62 2.24
N ILE A 100 9.83 3.69 1.53
CA ILE A 100 10.43 2.51 0.90
C ILE A 100 11.38 1.90 1.91
N GLU A 101 11.10 0.68 2.36
CA GLU A 101 11.98 -0.06 3.28
C GLU A 101 13.03 -0.88 2.53
N GLU A 102 12.69 -1.37 1.33
CA GLU A 102 13.60 -2.13 0.48
C GLU A 102 13.31 -1.75 -0.97
N PHE A 103 14.35 -1.37 -1.70
CA PHE A 103 14.29 -1.19 -3.14
C PHE A 103 15.48 -1.88 -3.78
N LEU A 104 15.22 -2.82 -4.67
CA LEU A 104 16.23 -3.54 -5.43
C LEU A 104 15.86 -3.45 -6.91
N ALA A 105 16.81 -3.00 -7.71
CA ALA A 105 16.73 -2.95 -9.16
C ALA A 105 17.90 -3.76 -9.71
N CYS A 106 17.62 -4.84 -10.44
CA CYS A 106 18.63 -5.81 -10.84
C CYS A 106 18.43 -6.23 -12.30
N LYS A 107 19.52 -6.50 -13.03
CA LYS A 107 19.48 -7.04 -14.40
C LYS A 107 19.23 -8.57 -14.45
N GLU A 108 19.44 -9.25 -13.32
CA GLU A 108 19.21 -10.69 -13.16
C GLU A 108 18.02 -10.95 -12.22
N GLU A 109 17.37 -12.11 -12.37
CA GLU A 109 16.24 -12.51 -11.54
C GLU A 109 16.63 -12.59 -10.05
N ILE A 110 15.81 -12.00 -9.18
CA ILE A 110 16.07 -11.89 -7.75
C ILE A 110 15.78 -13.25 -7.08
N THR A 111 16.75 -14.16 -7.16
CA THR A 111 16.69 -15.47 -6.50
C THR A 111 17.35 -15.39 -5.12
N GLY A 112 16.53 -15.26 -4.07
CA GLY A 112 16.73 -15.71 -2.67
C GLY A 112 17.97 -15.32 -1.86
N MET A 113 19.17 -15.15 -2.43
CA MET A 113 20.44 -15.02 -1.70
C MET A 113 21.54 -14.23 -2.42
N ASN A 114 21.27 -13.53 -3.53
CA ASN A 114 22.28 -12.69 -4.20
C ASN A 114 21.93 -11.20 -4.16
N LYS A 115 21.92 -10.60 -2.95
CA LYS A 115 21.89 -9.13 -2.78
C LYS A 115 23.13 -8.44 -3.39
N LYS A 116 24.22 -9.18 -3.61
CA LYS A 116 25.53 -8.67 -4.10
C LYS A 116 25.61 -8.33 -5.59
N LYS A 117 24.55 -8.58 -6.38
CA LYS A 117 24.54 -8.37 -7.84
C LYS A 117 23.48 -7.38 -8.33
N CYS A 118 22.67 -6.88 -7.40
CA CYS A 118 21.94 -5.64 -7.61
C CYS A 118 22.98 -4.57 -7.24
N GLU A 119 23.46 -3.83 -8.22
CA GLU A 119 24.69 -3.04 -8.11
C GLU A 119 24.59 -2.01 -6.94
N ASP A 120 25.76 -1.68 -6.38
CA ASP A 120 26.04 -1.27 -5.01
C ASP A 120 25.17 -0.14 -4.39
N GLU A 121 24.91 -0.32 -3.09
CA GLU A 121 24.06 0.43 -2.14
C GLU A 121 24.29 1.96 -2.01
N ASP A 122 25.02 2.64 -2.91
CA ASP A 122 25.37 4.06 -2.69
C ASP A 122 25.50 4.97 -3.92
N LYS A 123 25.28 4.49 -5.15
CA LYS A 123 25.54 5.33 -6.33
C LYS A 123 24.42 5.29 -7.34
N TYR A 124 24.21 6.45 -7.96
CA TYR A 124 23.39 6.66 -9.13
C TYR A 124 23.68 5.56 -10.15
N GLU A 125 22.73 4.67 -10.40
CA GLU A 125 22.95 3.56 -11.32
C GLU A 125 22.38 3.89 -12.67
N ASN A 126 23.24 3.93 -13.69
CA ASN A 126 22.80 4.10 -15.06
C ASN A 126 22.26 2.76 -15.58
N ILE A 127 20.94 2.64 -15.63
CA ILE A 127 20.23 1.44 -16.07
C ILE A 127 20.05 1.50 -17.58
N THR A 128 20.66 0.53 -18.26
CA THR A 128 20.51 0.29 -19.69
C THR A 128 19.21 -0.48 -19.96
N THR A 129 18.51 -0.13 -21.04
CA THR A 129 17.16 -0.66 -21.34
C THR A 129 17.14 -1.84 -22.32
N TRP A 130 18.31 -2.46 -22.52
CA TRP A 130 18.53 -3.56 -23.47
C TRP A 130 18.36 -4.94 -22.81
N GLU A 131 18.37 -4.96 -21.47
CA GLU A 131 18.24 -6.16 -20.64
C GLU A 131 17.02 -6.00 -19.73
N PRO A 132 16.31 -7.10 -19.39
CA PRO A 132 15.17 -7.04 -18.50
C PRO A 132 15.60 -6.49 -17.13
N LEU A 133 14.77 -5.61 -16.59
CA LEU A 133 14.93 -5.02 -15.26
C LEU A 133 14.00 -5.71 -14.27
N TYR A 134 14.57 -6.40 -13.30
CA TYR A 134 13.88 -6.96 -12.16
C TYR A 134 13.81 -5.92 -11.05
N LEU A 135 12.61 -5.67 -10.54
CA LEU A 135 12.35 -4.73 -9.47
C LEU A 135 11.73 -5.48 -8.29
N LYS A 136 12.27 -5.23 -7.10
CA LYS A 136 11.66 -5.60 -5.83
C LYS A 136 11.51 -4.37 -4.97
N ILE A 137 10.28 -4.11 -4.53
CA ILE A 137 9.94 -2.91 -3.76
C ILE A 137 9.13 -3.34 -2.55
N THR A 138 9.58 -2.92 -1.36
CA THR A 138 8.86 -3.06 -0.11
C THR A 138 8.47 -1.67 0.39
N LEU A 139 7.18 -1.40 0.45
CA LEU A 139 6.61 -0.15 0.95
C LEU A 139 6.05 -0.34 2.35
N SER A 140 6.16 0.69 3.19
CA SER A 140 5.43 0.77 4.46
C SER A 140 4.75 2.11 4.68
N ASN A 141 3.59 2.06 5.34
CA ASN A 141 2.88 3.26 5.78
C ASN A 141 3.23 3.62 7.24
N LYS A 142 2.80 4.81 7.69
CA LYS A 142 2.95 5.26 9.09
C LYS A 142 2.31 4.33 10.14
N LYS A 143 1.40 3.44 9.72
CA LYS A 143 0.73 2.45 10.58
C LYS A 143 1.48 1.12 10.65
N GLY A 144 2.63 0.99 9.97
CA GLY A 144 3.48 -0.20 9.97
C GLY A 144 2.97 -1.33 9.07
N GLN A 145 1.96 -1.10 8.23
CA GLN A 145 1.54 -2.07 7.22
C GLN A 145 2.54 -2.07 6.08
N LYS A 146 2.86 -3.27 5.59
CA LYS A 146 3.85 -3.48 4.53
C LYS A 146 3.20 -4.03 3.27
N TYR A 147 3.75 -3.64 2.13
CA TYR A 147 3.36 -4.17 0.83
C TYR A 147 4.61 -4.44 0.00
N ASN A 148 4.74 -5.67 -0.49
CA ASN A 148 5.88 -6.12 -1.26
C ASN A 148 5.42 -6.42 -2.68
N ILE A 149 6.20 -5.99 -3.65
CA ILE A 149 5.97 -6.27 -5.06
C ILE A 149 7.29 -6.65 -5.74
N ASP A 150 7.24 -7.76 -6.47
CA ASP A 150 8.33 -8.26 -7.29
C ASP A 150 7.83 -8.28 -8.74
N THR A 151 8.54 -7.62 -9.65
CA THR A 151 8.13 -7.52 -11.06
C THR A 151 9.34 -7.47 -11.98
N MET A 152 9.13 -7.85 -13.24
CA MET A 152 10.12 -7.69 -14.31
C MET A 152 9.60 -6.71 -15.35
N ILE A 153 10.47 -5.83 -15.84
CA ILE A 153 10.22 -4.90 -16.94
C ILE A 153 11.15 -5.31 -18.08
N ASN A 154 10.61 -5.65 -19.24
CA ASN A 154 11.39 -5.98 -20.43
C ASN A 154 10.98 -5.12 -21.63
N LYS A 155 11.93 -4.82 -22.53
CA LYS A 155 11.73 -4.12 -23.81
C LYS A 155 11.65 -5.13 -24.95
N TYR A 156 10.56 -5.90 -24.95
CA TYR A 156 10.23 -6.97 -25.91
C TYR A 156 11.13 -8.21 -25.86
#